data_AF-A0A7Y2WBA5-F1
#
_entry.id   AF-A0A7Y2WBA5-F1
#
_cell.length_a   1.000
_cell.length_b   1.000
_cell.length_c   1.000
_cell.angle_alpha   90.00
_cell.angle_beta   90.00
_cell.angle_gamma   90.00
#
_symmetry.space_group_name_H-M   'P 1'
#
loop_
_entity.id
_entity.type
_entity.pdbx_description
1 polymer ?
#
loop_
_entity_poly.entity_id
_entity_poly.type
_entity_poly.pdbx_seq_one_letter_code
_entity_poly.pdbx_strand_id
1 'polypeptide(L)'
;MMQKIMGFCGLLLLSFSVSAGIKFNPIQLYIQDSTRQRSTTVSVESTGLTKSRIFEISAVKWKQDQKGEDILEEDKTLLFNPKTFELKPESKQIVRVGFSQPLANMDQEQTWRIIFKEVTPIEEDNSSINFLFNFSLPLFAGKQVNPKLNLKLEKMDNQAYLSIDNLAKSHIKIVEILVTDNKNNEILKKKLGQYVLGGNRIKLELGEIKNNDELKIKIKTDKDEKYLEYSVKG
;
A
#
# COMPACT_ATOMS: atom_id res chain seq x y z
N MET A 1 -28.23 39.98 53.09
CA MET A 1 -29.23 39.20 52.32
C MET A 1 -28.49 38.53 51.16
N MET A 2 -28.71 37.22 50.96
CA MET A 2 -27.79 36.25 50.35
C MET A 2 -27.30 36.56 48.91
N GLN A 3 -25.99 36.44 48.69
CA GLN A 3 -25.37 36.26 47.36
C GLN A 3 -25.55 34.79 46.93
N LYS A 4 -26.19 34.56 45.78
CA LYS A 4 -26.34 33.23 45.18
C LYS A 4 -25.07 32.89 44.38
N ILE A 5 -24.35 31.88 44.84
CA ILE A 5 -23.26 31.23 44.09
C ILE A 5 -23.91 30.38 43.00
N MET A 6 -23.79 30.80 41.74
CA MET A 6 -24.24 30.03 40.58
C MET A 6 -23.10 29.08 40.18
N GLY A 7 -23.20 27.81 40.60
CA GLY A 7 -22.25 26.76 40.22
C GLY A 7 -22.41 26.37 38.76
N PHE A 8 -21.39 26.62 37.94
CA PHE A 8 -21.32 26.17 36.56
C PHE A 8 -20.82 24.72 36.52
N CYS A 9 -21.74 23.77 36.34
CA CYS A 9 -21.42 22.36 36.18
C CYS A 9 -21.04 22.11 34.71
N GLY A 10 -19.74 22.07 34.40
CA GLY A 10 -19.24 21.78 33.05
C GLY A 10 -19.43 20.31 32.69
N LEU A 11 -20.36 20.02 31.79
CA LEU A 11 -20.57 18.70 31.21
C LEU A 11 -19.40 18.38 30.25
N LEU A 12 -18.47 17.50 30.66
CA LEU A 12 -17.43 16.97 29.78
C LEU A 12 -18.07 15.96 28.82
N LEU A 13 -18.39 16.40 27.60
CA LEU A 13 -18.78 15.50 26.51
C LEU A 13 -17.53 14.79 25.96
N LEU A 14 -17.23 13.61 26.50
CA LEU A 14 -16.27 12.68 25.90
C LEU A 14 -16.84 12.18 24.57
N SER A 15 -16.36 12.76 23.47
CA SER A 15 -16.70 12.31 22.12
C SER A 15 -15.94 11.01 21.84
N PHE A 16 -16.56 9.85 22.09
CA PHE A 16 -16.02 8.58 21.63
C PHE A 16 -16.19 8.52 20.11
N SER A 17 -15.09 8.69 19.38
CA SER A 17 -15.05 8.39 17.96
C SER A 17 -15.10 6.87 17.80
N VAL A 18 -16.30 6.30 17.61
CA VAL A 18 -16.44 4.91 17.20
C VAL A 18 -16.13 4.84 15.71
N SER A 19 -14.96 4.32 15.37
CA SER A 19 -14.60 4.01 13.99
C SER A 19 -15.07 2.60 13.66
N ALA A 20 -15.98 2.49 12.70
CA ALA A 20 -16.33 1.22 12.09
C ALA A 20 -15.39 0.96 10.90
N GLY A 21 -14.80 -0.23 10.81
CA GLY A 21 -13.84 -0.54 9.77
C GLY A 21 -13.44 -2.02 9.70
N ILE A 22 -12.76 -2.35 8.61
CA ILE A 22 -12.15 -3.64 8.37
C ILE A 22 -10.63 -3.44 8.32
N LYS A 23 -9.91 -4.22 9.11
CA LYS A 23 -8.45 -4.17 9.24
C LYS A 23 -7.84 -5.44 8.67
N PHE A 24 -6.80 -5.27 7.85
CA PHE A 24 -5.98 -6.36 7.34
C PHE A 24 -4.65 -6.41 8.06
N ASN A 25 -4.21 -7.61 8.44
CA ASN A 25 -2.88 -7.82 9.02
C ASN A 25 -2.24 -9.13 8.49
N PRO A 26 -1.11 -9.07 7.75
CA PRO A 26 -0.40 -7.88 7.31
C PRO A 26 -1.07 -7.18 6.10
N ILE A 27 -0.62 -5.97 5.77
CA ILE A 27 -1.07 -5.21 4.59
C ILE A 27 -0.27 -5.51 3.31
N GLN A 28 0.84 -6.23 3.45
CA GLN A 28 1.64 -6.77 2.34
C GLN A 28 1.87 -8.26 2.61
N LEU A 29 1.64 -9.09 1.61
CA LEU A 29 1.76 -10.52 1.71
C LEU A 29 3.04 -10.99 1.03
N TYR A 30 3.74 -11.92 1.66
CA TYR A 30 5.02 -12.42 1.17
C TYR A 30 5.06 -13.96 1.18
N ILE A 31 5.59 -14.54 0.10
CA ILE A 31 5.94 -15.95 -0.04
C ILE A 31 7.39 -16.00 -0.52
N GLN A 32 8.36 -16.01 0.40
CA GLN A 32 9.78 -15.80 0.06
C GLN A 32 10.50 -17.09 -0.39
N ASP A 33 10.17 -18.21 0.24
CA ASP A 33 10.71 -19.53 -0.13
C ASP A 33 9.60 -20.35 -0.77
N SER A 34 9.33 -20.12 -2.05
CA SER A 34 8.25 -20.81 -2.79
C SER A 34 8.44 -22.34 -2.89
N THR A 35 9.64 -22.85 -2.59
CA THR A 35 9.93 -24.29 -2.60
C THR A 35 9.44 -24.98 -1.34
N ARG A 36 9.56 -24.34 -0.17
CA ARG A 36 9.12 -24.87 1.14
C ARG A 36 7.83 -24.23 1.66
N GLN A 37 7.68 -22.93 1.49
CA GLN A 37 6.52 -22.15 1.86
C GLN A 37 5.67 -21.85 0.62
N ARG A 38 4.52 -22.51 0.51
CA ARG A 38 3.60 -22.34 -0.65
C ARG A 38 2.47 -21.36 -0.39
N SER A 39 2.36 -20.86 0.84
CA SER A 39 1.27 -20.00 1.25
C SER A 39 1.69 -19.00 2.32
N THR A 40 0.92 -17.94 2.44
CA THR A 40 0.94 -16.97 3.54
C THR A 40 -0.48 -16.77 4.06
N THR A 41 -0.65 -16.03 5.15
CA THR A 41 -1.95 -15.78 5.78
C THR A 41 -2.17 -14.30 6.00
N VAL A 42 -3.43 -13.88 5.88
CA VAL A 42 -3.89 -12.55 6.25
C VAL A 42 -5.07 -12.67 7.22
N SER A 43 -5.02 -11.86 8.28
CA SER A 43 -6.12 -11.66 9.22
C SER A 43 -6.99 -10.51 8.75
N VAL A 44 -8.29 -10.73 8.68
CA VAL A 44 -9.33 -9.74 8.37
C VAL A 44 -10.16 -9.55 9.63
N GLU A 45 -10.09 -8.37 10.23
CA GLU A 45 -10.72 -8.05 11.51
C GLU A 45 -11.77 -6.96 11.30
N SER A 46 -12.97 -7.14 11.84
CA SER A 46 -14.01 -6.12 11.85
C SER A 46 -14.08 -5.44 13.21
N THR A 47 -14.24 -4.12 13.21
CA THR A 47 -14.56 -3.33 14.40
C THR A 47 -15.64 -2.34 14.04
N GLY A 48 -16.65 -2.15 14.88
CA GLY A 48 -17.78 -1.25 14.69
C GLY A 48 -18.74 -1.61 13.53
N LEU A 49 -18.60 -2.77 12.90
CA LEU A 49 -19.56 -3.23 11.88
C LEU A 49 -20.89 -3.62 12.55
N THR A 50 -22.00 -3.18 11.99
CA THR A 50 -23.35 -3.47 12.52
C THR A 50 -24.01 -4.70 11.88
N LYS A 51 -23.55 -5.09 10.69
CA LYS A 51 -24.06 -6.24 9.92
C LYS A 51 -22.89 -7.10 9.43
N SER A 52 -23.14 -8.39 9.31
CA SER A 52 -22.23 -9.31 8.63
C SER A 52 -22.03 -8.91 7.17
N ARG A 53 -20.84 -9.18 6.64
CA ARG A 53 -20.47 -8.93 5.25
C ARG A 53 -19.85 -10.16 4.63
N ILE A 54 -20.25 -10.52 3.41
CA ILE A 54 -19.71 -11.67 2.70
C ILE A 54 -18.62 -11.19 1.75
N PHE A 55 -17.43 -11.78 1.84
CA PHE A 55 -16.30 -11.49 0.96
C PHE A 55 -16.00 -12.67 0.04
N GLU A 56 -15.77 -12.38 -1.23
CA GLU A 56 -15.16 -13.30 -2.20
C GLU A 56 -13.74 -12.85 -2.52
N ILE A 57 -12.83 -13.82 -2.63
CA ILE A 57 -11.40 -13.59 -2.83
C ILE A 57 -10.97 -14.03 -4.22
N SER A 58 -10.23 -13.16 -4.90
CA SER A 58 -9.59 -13.44 -6.18
C SER A 58 -8.17 -12.89 -6.26
N ALA A 59 -7.44 -13.22 -7.31
CA ALA A 59 -6.13 -12.62 -7.60
C ALA A 59 -6.08 -12.09 -9.02
N VAL A 60 -5.33 -11.01 -9.19
CA VAL A 60 -4.86 -10.54 -10.48
C VAL A 60 -3.34 -10.50 -10.47
N LYS A 61 -2.71 -10.97 -11.53
CA LYS A 61 -1.30 -10.76 -11.79
C LYS A 61 -1.05 -9.27 -11.94
N TRP A 62 -0.03 -8.78 -11.25
CA TRP A 62 0.29 -7.36 -11.24
C TRP A 62 1.63 -7.15 -11.93
N LYS A 63 1.61 -6.37 -13.01
CA LYS A 63 2.80 -5.91 -13.72
C LYS A 63 2.77 -4.38 -13.78
N GLN A 64 3.85 -3.78 -14.24
CA GLN A 64 3.91 -2.37 -14.57
C GLN A 64 4.39 -2.20 -16.01
N ASP A 65 3.84 -1.21 -16.70
CA ASP A 65 4.30 -0.83 -18.03
C ASP A 65 5.62 -0.02 -17.96
N GLN A 66 6.07 0.52 -19.09
CA GLN A 66 7.30 1.31 -19.16
C GLN A 66 7.19 2.70 -18.50
N LYS A 67 5.97 3.20 -18.27
CA LYS A 67 5.69 4.45 -17.56
C LYS A 67 5.51 4.22 -16.06
N GLY A 68 5.35 2.96 -15.65
CA GLY A 68 5.12 2.55 -14.27
C GLY A 68 3.64 2.45 -13.90
N GLU A 69 2.75 2.44 -14.89
CA GLU A 69 1.32 2.24 -14.71
C GLU A 69 1.01 0.75 -14.46
N ASP A 70 0.07 0.48 -13.56
CA ASP A 70 -0.30 -0.88 -13.17
C ASP A 70 -1.05 -1.59 -14.32
N ILE A 71 -0.55 -2.76 -14.72
CA ILE A 71 -1.23 -3.72 -15.60
C ILE A 71 -1.72 -4.88 -14.74
N LEU A 72 -3.03 -5.12 -14.75
CA LEU A 72 -3.69 -6.16 -13.96
C LEU A 72 -4.34 -7.19 -14.88
N GLU A 73 -3.92 -8.45 -14.76
CA GLU A 73 -4.43 -9.58 -15.56
C GLU A 73 -5.04 -10.63 -14.62
N GLU A 74 -6.21 -11.19 -14.95
CA GLU A 74 -6.82 -12.23 -14.11
C GLU A 74 -5.89 -13.44 -13.94
N ASP A 75 -5.76 -13.93 -12.71
CA ASP A 75 -4.93 -15.11 -12.40
C ASP A 75 -5.68 -16.10 -11.51
N LYS A 76 -5.87 -17.32 -12.02
CA LYS A 76 -6.58 -18.42 -11.35
C LYS A 76 -5.64 -19.46 -10.73
N THR A 77 -4.34 -19.23 -10.78
CA THR A 77 -3.32 -20.16 -10.23
C THR A 77 -3.21 -20.08 -8.71
N LEU A 78 -3.66 -18.97 -8.11
CA LEU A 78 -3.71 -18.82 -6.67
C LEU A 78 -4.93 -19.49 -6.05
N LEU A 79 -4.69 -20.09 -4.89
CA LEU A 79 -5.68 -20.72 -4.04
C LEU A 79 -5.90 -19.90 -2.77
N PHE A 80 -7.16 -19.88 -2.34
CA PHE A 80 -7.62 -19.16 -1.16
C PHE A 80 -8.36 -20.14 -0.24
N ASN A 81 -8.07 -20.07 1.06
CA ASN A 81 -8.79 -20.85 2.06
C ASN A 81 -9.14 -19.97 3.28
N PRO A 82 -10.42 -19.65 3.51
CA PRO A 82 -11.55 -19.89 2.60
C PRO A 82 -11.49 -18.98 1.36
N LYS A 83 -12.16 -19.37 0.26
CA LYS A 83 -12.33 -18.50 -0.93
C LYS A 83 -13.45 -17.48 -0.76
N THR A 84 -14.50 -17.86 -0.04
CA THR A 84 -15.62 -17.00 0.32
C THR A 84 -15.88 -17.15 1.81
N PHE A 85 -16.11 -16.05 2.52
CA PHE A 85 -16.39 -16.09 3.95
C PHE A 85 -17.32 -14.96 4.38
N GLU A 86 -18.02 -15.19 5.49
CA GLU A 86 -18.80 -14.17 6.20
C GLU A 86 -17.95 -13.54 7.31
N LEU A 87 -17.75 -12.23 7.25
CA LEU A 87 -17.16 -11.44 8.32
C LEU A 87 -18.28 -10.89 9.20
N LYS A 88 -18.43 -11.46 10.40
CA LYS A 88 -19.43 -11.03 11.40
C LYS A 88 -18.97 -9.76 12.13
N PRO A 89 -19.87 -8.99 12.75
CA PRO A 89 -19.50 -7.92 13.69
C PRO A 89 -18.47 -8.37 14.75
N GLU A 90 -17.53 -7.49 15.07
CA GLU A 90 -16.47 -7.72 16.09
C GLU A 90 -15.73 -9.06 15.94
N SER A 91 -15.60 -9.56 14.71
CA SER A 91 -14.99 -10.85 14.42
C SER A 91 -13.66 -10.76 13.69
N LYS A 92 -12.97 -11.90 13.62
CA LYS A 92 -11.69 -12.09 12.95
C LYS A 92 -11.76 -13.32 12.06
N GLN A 93 -11.43 -13.15 10.78
CA GLN A 93 -11.25 -14.23 9.82
C GLN A 93 -9.78 -14.34 9.41
N ILE A 94 -9.23 -15.56 9.42
CA ILE A 94 -7.92 -15.82 8.81
C ILE A 94 -8.14 -16.41 7.42
N VAL A 95 -7.47 -15.83 6.42
CA VAL A 95 -7.43 -16.32 5.05
C VAL A 95 -6.01 -16.77 4.73
N ARG A 96 -5.89 -18.00 4.23
CA ARG A 96 -4.65 -18.52 3.64
C ARG A 96 -4.64 -18.26 2.13
N VAL A 97 -3.55 -17.69 1.64
CA VAL A 97 -3.32 -17.37 0.23
C VAL A 97 -2.07 -18.11 -0.23
N GLY A 98 -2.12 -18.83 -1.34
CA GLY A 98 -0.96 -19.58 -1.82
C GLY A 98 -1.15 -20.25 -3.16
N PHE A 99 -0.21 -21.13 -3.51
CA PHE A 99 -0.21 -21.89 -4.75
C PHE A 99 -0.43 -23.38 -4.47
N SER A 100 -1.07 -24.08 -5.41
CA SER A 100 -1.21 -25.54 -5.35
C SER A 100 0.13 -26.26 -5.50
N GLN A 101 1.00 -25.71 -6.34
CA GLN A 101 2.35 -26.21 -6.61
C GLN A 101 3.41 -25.15 -6.27
N PRO A 102 4.64 -25.57 -5.91
CA PRO A 102 5.75 -24.64 -5.76
C PRO A 102 5.95 -23.80 -7.02
N LEU A 103 6.17 -22.50 -6.84
CA LEU A 103 6.73 -21.68 -7.91
C LEU A 103 8.23 -21.96 -7.99
N ALA A 104 8.63 -22.88 -8.88
CA ALA A 104 10.04 -23.23 -9.07
C ALA A 104 10.77 -22.19 -9.94
N ASN A 105 12.09 -22.04 -9.72
CA ASN A 105 13.02 -21.29 -10.59
C ASN A 105 12.63 -19.83 -10.87
N MET A 106 12.26 -19.09 -9.82
CA MET A 106 11.94 -17.66 -9.95
C MET A 106 13.22 -16.82 -9.84
N ASP A 107 13.76 -16.39 -10.98
CA ASP A 107 14.91 -15.46 -10.99
C ASP A 107 14.54 -14.03 -10.59
N GLN A 108 13.26 -13.69 -10.65
CA GLN A 108 12.70 -12.38 -10.31
C GLN A 108 11.44 -12.58 -9.45
N GLU A 109 11.23 -11.67 -8.50
CA GLU A 109 10.00 -11.61 -7.73
C GLU A 109 8.78 -11.50 -8.65
N GLN A 110 7.76 -12.28 -8.35
CA GLN A 110 6.47 -12.19 -9.03
C GLN A 110 5.45 -11.54 -8.11
N THR A 111 4.51 -10.81 -8.73
CA THR A 111 3.62 -9.90 -8.02
C THR A 111 2.16 -10.09 -8.42
N TRP A 112 1.28 -10.00 -7.42
CA TRP A 112 -0.16 -10.09 -7.57
C TRP A 112 -0.86 -9.05 -6.70
N ARG A 113 -2.12 -8.74 -7.03
CA ARG A 113 -3.06 -8.12 -6.11
C ARG A 113 -4.10 -9.16 -5.70
N ILE A 114 -4.25 -9.36 -4.40
CA ILE A 114 -5.28 -10.19 -3.79
C ILE A 114 -6.47 -9.30 -3.50
N ILE A 115 -7.59 -9.61 -4.14
CA ILE A 115 -8.80 -8.81 -4.09
C ILE A 115 -9.76 -9.44 -3.10
N PHE A 116 -10.19 -8.66 -2.11
CA PHE A 116 -11.24 -9.01 -1.16
C PHE A 116 -12.47 -8.16 -1.51
N LYS A 117 -13.38 -8.75 -2.28
CA LYS A 117 -14.57 -8.05 -2.78
C LYS A 117 -15.77 -8.43 -1.94
N GLU A 118 -16.45 -7.45 -1.37
CA GLU A 118 -17.74 -7.65 -0.73
C GLU A 118 -18.79 -8.02 -1.79
N VAL A 119 -19.55 -9.07 -1.50
CA VAL A 119 -20.66 -9.53 -2.34
C VAL A 119 -21.89 -8.69 -2.01
N THR A 120 -22.63 -8.27 -3.04
CA THR A 120 -23.88 -7.51 -2.88
C THR A 120 -24.92 -8.32 -2.08
N PRO A 121 -25.48 -7.77 -0.99
CA PRO A 121 -26.58 -8.41 -0.26
C PRO A 121 -27.84 -8.58 -1.13
N ILE A 122 -28.62 -9.62 -0.89
CA ILE A 122 -29.84 -9.94 -1.67
C ILE A 122 -31.01 -8.99 -1.32
N GLU A 123 -31.02 -8.44 -0.10
CA GLU A 123 -32.08 -7.52 0.37
C GLU A 123 -31.63 -6.07 0.20
N GLU A 124 -32.03 -5.45 -0.92
CA GLU A 124 -31.85 -4.01 -1.15
C GLU A 124 -32.98 -3.23 -0.46
N ASP A 125 -32.63 -2.48 0.58
CA ASP A 125 -33.50 -1.43 1.09
C ASP A 125 -33.35 -0.20 0.17
N ASN A 126 -34.27 -0.09 -0.80
CA ASN A 126 -34.23 0.83 -1.94
C ASN A 126 -34.16 2.33 -1.60
N SER A 127 -34.20 2.70 -0.32
CA SER A 127 -34.09 4.08 0.17
C SER A 127 -32.72 4.46 0.74
N SER A 128 -31.69 3.60 0.65
CA SER A 128 -30.37 3.88 1.23
C SER A 128 -29.20 3.66 0.25
N ILE A 129 -28.19 4.54 0.32
CA ILE A 129 -26.92 4.35 -0.40
C ILE A 129 -26.09 3.31 0.38
N ASN A 130 -25.83 2.17 -0.25
CA ASN A 130 -25.00 1.10 0.32
C ASN A 130 -23.59 1.13 -0.28
N PHE A 131 -22.58 1.28 0.59
CA PHE A 131 -21.17 1.16 0.19
C PHE A 131 -20.69 -0.29 0.34
N LEU A 132 -20.17 -0.84 -0.76
CA LEU A 132 -19.52 -2.15 -0.79
C LEU A 132 -18.00 -2.01 -0.75
N PHE A 133 -17.34 -2.86 0.02
CA PHE A 133 -15.90 -2.88 0.13
C PHE A 133 -15.23 -3.66 -0.99
N ASN A 134 -14.10 -3.13 -1.48
CA ASN A 134 -13.23 -3.82 -2.43
C ASN A 134 -11.76 -3.53 -2.09
N PHE A 135 -11.13 -4.43 -1.35
CA PHE A 135 -9.74 -4.25 -0.89
C PHE A 135 -8.76 -4.96 -1.82
N SER A 136 -7.60 -4.36 -2.03
CA SER A 136 -6.54 -4.88 -2.90
C SER A 136 -5.22 -4.92 -2.14
N LEU A 137 -4.79 -6.11 -1.72
CA LEU A 137 -3.54 -6.33 -1.02
C LEU A 137 -2.46 -6.86 -1.98
N PRO A 138 -1.23 -6.32 -1.96
CA PRO A 138 -0.17 -6.88 -2.77
C PRO A 138 0.33 -8.20 -2.17
N LEU A 139 0.60 -9.15 -3.05
CA LEU A 139 1.31 -10.38 -2.76
C LEU A 139 2.59 -10.43 -3.58
N PHE A 140 3.70 -10.70 -2.89
CA PHE A 140 5.04 -10.81 -3.45
C PHE A 140 5.56 -12.23 -3.24
N ALA A 141 5.81 -12.95 -4.32
CA ALA A 141 6.40 -14.28 -4.27
C ALA A 141 7.81 -14.28 -4.86
N GLY A 142 8.77 -14.77 -4.09
CA GLY A 142 10.19 -14.78 -4.44
C GLY A 142 11.06 -14.01 -3.45
N LYS A 143 12.37 -14.09 -3.67
CA LYS A 143 13.39 -13.52 -2.78
C LYS A 143 13.32 -11.99 -2.78
N GLN A 144 13.27 -11.41 -1.58
CA GLN A 144 13.50 -9.98 -1.37
C GLN A 144 15.00 -9.70 -1.49
N VAL A 145 15.38 -8.70 -2.29
CA VAL A 145 16.76 -8.26 -2.44
C VAL A 145 16.89 -6.78 -2.07
N ASN A 146 18.11 -6.36 -1.74
CA ASN A 146 18.36 -4.96 -1.38
C ASN A 146 17.99 -4.03 -2.54
N PRO A 147 17.35 -2.88 -2.26
CA PRO A 147 17.05 -1.87 -3.27
C PRO A 147 18.30 -1.43 -4.03
N LYS A 148 18.16 -1.26 -5.35
CA LYS A 148 19.18 -0.65 -6.21
C LYS A 148 18.49 0.28 -7.17
N LEU A 149 18.57 1.59 -6.92
CA LEU A 149 17.88 2.58 -7.75
C LEU A 149 18.86 3.34 -8.62
N ASN A 150 18.39 3.73 -9.81
CA ASN A 150 19.02 4.72 -10.65
C ASN A 150 18.05 5.90 -10.82
N LEU A 151 18.54 7.11 -10.57
CA LEU A 151 17.72 8.32 -10.55
C LEU A 151 18.13 9.28 -11.68
N LYS A 152 17.14 9.93 -12.29
CA LYS A 152 17.38 11.03 -13.22
C LYS A 152 16.40 12.16 -12.93
N LEU A 153 16.93 13.33 -12.61
CA LEU A 153 16.16 14.56 -12.47
C LEU A 153 16.14 15.30 -13.81
N GLU A 154 14.96 15.69 -14.26
CA GLU A 154 14.75 16.50 -15.45
C GLU A 154 13.94 17.74 -15.08
N LYS A 155 14.31 18.91 -15.59
CA LYS A 155 13.53 20.13 -15.44
C LYS A 155 12.96 20.54 -16.78
N MET A 156 11.65 20.80 -16.82
CA MET A 156 10.93 21.31 -17.98
C MET A 156 9.96 22.39 -17.51
N ASP A 157 9.98 23.58 -18.10
CA ASP A 157 9.06 24.68 -17.77
C ASP A 157 8.98 25.01 -16.27
N ASN A 158 10.15 25.09 -15.61
CA ASN A 158 10.30 25.30 -14.15
C ASN A 158 9.77 24.15 -13.26
N GLN A 159 9.28 23.07 -13.86
CA GLN A 159 8.77 21.88 -13.19
C GLN A 159 9.83 20.77 -13.17
N ALA A 160 10.04 20.15 -12.00
CA ALA A 160 10.98 19.05 -11.86
C ALA A 160 10.27 17.69 -11.95
N TYR A 161 10.89 16.77 -12.69
CA TYR A 161 10.46 15.40 -12.86
C TYR A 161 11.58 14.44 -12.47
N LEU A 162 11.29 13.53 -11.56
CA LEU A 162 12.21 12.50 -11.12
C LEU A 162 11.85 11.16 -11.74
N SER A 163 12.73 10.65 -12.59
CA SER A 163 12.68 9.26 -13.04
C SER A 163 13.41 8.37 -12.05
N ILE A 164 12.78 7.26 -11.67
CA ILE A 164 13.29 6.29 -10.70
C ILE A 164 13.24 4.91 -11.34
N ASP A 165 14.40 4.32 -11.59
CA ASP A 165 14.55 2.96 -12.09
C ASP A 165 14.85 2.02 -10.91
N ASN A 166 14.02 1.00 -10.71
CA ASN A 166 14.33 -0.08 -9.78
C ASN A 166 15.12 -1.18 -10.49
N LEU A 167 16.45 -1.14 -10.37
CA LEU A 167 17.35 -2.12 -10.96
C LEU A 167 17.43 -3.42 -10.15
N ALA A 168 16.77 -3.50 -8.99
CA ALA A 168 16.70 -4.71 -8.18
C ALA A 168 15.64 -5.69 -8.73
N LYS A 169 15.78 -6.96 -8.35
CA LYS A 169 14.87 -8.04 -8.76
C LYS A 169 13.61 -8.18 -7.90
N SER A 170 13.45 -7.34 -6.88
CA SER A 170 12.26 -7.24 -6.04
C SER A 170 11.75 -5.81 -6.02
N HIS A 171 10.46 -5.65 -5.74
CA HIS A 171 9.83 -4.34 -5.64
C HIS A 171 10.41 -3.49 -4.51
N ILE A 172 10.12 -2.20 -4.61
CA ILE A 172 10.11 -1.27 -3.48
C ILE A 172 8.77 -0.54 -3.43
N LYS A 173 8.37 -0.08 -2.25
CA LYS A 173 7.34 0.94 -2.07
C LYS A 173 8.00 2.22 -1.58
N ILE A 174 7.94 3.27 -2.38
CA ILE A 174 8.38 4.61 -1.99
C ILE A 174 7.33 5.20 -1.07
N VAL A 175 7.75 5.56 0.14
CA VAL A 175 6.89 6.19 1.15
C VAL A 175 7.11 7.71 1.22
N GLU A 176 8.32 8.15 0.92
CA GLU A 176 8.71 9.55 1.01
C GLU A 176 9.88 9.86 0.08
N ILE A 177 9.83 11.02 -0.56
CA ILE A 177 10.94 11.63 -1.30
C ILE A 177 11.21 13.00 -0.67
N LEU A 178 12.45 13.22 -0.28
CA LEU A 178 12.96 14.47 0.26
C LEU A 178 14.07 14.98 -0.66
N VAL A 179 13.94 16.22 -1.14
CA VAL A 179 15.00 16.90 -1.90
C VAL A 179 15.63 17.96 -1.00
N THR A 180 16.95 17.95 -0.91
CA THR A 180 17.70 18.97 -0.17
C THR A 180 18.76 19.61 -1.05
N ASP A 181 19.21 20.80 -0.66
CA ASP A 181 20.43 21.38 -1.20
C ASP A 181 21.69 20.66 -0.64
N ASN A 182 22.87 21.11 -1.07
CA ASN A 182 24.15 20.59 -0.59
C ASN A 182 24.41 20.81 0.91
N LYS A 183 23.77 21.81 1.51
CA LYS A 183 23.84 22.13 2.95
C LYS A 183 22.81 21.34 3.77
N ASN A 184 22.05 20.44 3.13
CA ASN A 184 20.95 19.66 3.69
C ASN A 184 19.72 20.49 4.10
N ASN A 185 19.53 21.69 3.56
CA ASN A 185 18.27 22.41 3.73
C ASN A 185 17.19 21.75 2.87
N GLU A 186 16.01 21.53 3.45
CA GLU A 186 14.85 20.96 2.75
C GLU A 186 14.35 21.92 1.67
N ILE A 187 14.29 21.44 0.42
CA ILE A 187 13.70 22.16 -0.72
C ILE A 187 12.26 21.72 -0.91
N LEU A 188 12.03 20.40 -0.92
CA LEU A 188 10.69 19.84 -1.00
C LEU A 188 10.64 18.47 -0.35
N LYS A 189 9.43 18.12 0.10
CA LYS A 189 9.13 16.83 0.69
C LYS A 189 7.80 16.32 0.16
N LYS A 190 7.80 15.12 -0.40
CA LYS A 190 6.62 14.46 -0.96
C LYS A 190 6.42 13.10 -0.29
N LYS A 191 5.30 12.94 0.42
CA LYS A 191 4.84 11.65 0.92
C LYS A 191 3.95 11.00 -0.13
N LEU A 192 4.20 9.73 -0.41
CA LEU A 192 3.48 8.96 -1.42
C LEU A 192 3.46 7.47 -1.04
N GLY A 193 2.66 6.67 -1.73
CA GLY A 193 2.57 5.23 -1.51
C GLY A 193 2.83 4.45 -2.80
N GLN A 194 3.85 4.86 -3.55
CA GLN A 194 4.06 4.39 -4.92
C GLN A 194 4.93 3.14 -4.95
N TYR A 195 4.46 2.10 -5.63
CA TYR A 195 5.27 0.91 -5.88
C TYR A 195 6.08 1.04 -7.16
N VAL A 196 7.29 0.49 -7.13
CA VAL A 196 8.14 0.26 -8.31
C VAL A 196 8.55 -1.21 -8.29
N LEU A 197 7.96 -2.00 -9.18
CA LEU A 197 8.26 -3.43 -9.29
C LEU A 197 9.72 -3.67 -9.71
N GLY A 198 10.22 -4.87 -9.48
CA GLY A 198 11.60 -5.22 -9.84
C GLY A 198 11.83 -5.07 -11.35
N GLY A 199 12.87 -4.34 -11.75
CA GLY A 199 13.18 -4.05 -13.16
C GLY A 199 12.30 -2.97 -13.80
N ASN A 200 11.33 -2.40 -13.09
CA ASN A 200 10.45 -1.35 -13.60
C ASN A 200 10.96 0.05 -13.26
N ARG A 201 10.30 1.05 -13.84
CA ARG A 201 10.56 2.47 -13.61
C ARG A 201 9.28 3.26 -13.45
N ILE A 202 9.39 4.40 -12.79
CA ILE A 202 8.34 5.41 -12.69
C ILE A 202 8.91 6.80 -13.01
N LYS A 203 8.05 7.72 -13.43
CA LYS A 203 8.36 9.16 -13.52
C LYS A 203 7.41 9.93 -12.60
N LEU A 204 7.97 10.70 -11.69
CA LEU A 204 7.22 11.49 -10.71
C LEU A 204 7.44 12.97 -10.95
N GLU A 205 6.35 13.71 -11.03
CA GLU A 205 6.38 15.15 -10.91
C GLU A 205 6.67 15.54 -9.44
N LEU A 206 7.69 16.37 -9.19
CA LEU A 206 8.09 16.77 -7.85
C LEU A 206 7.56 18.14 -7.41
N GLY A 207 7.30 19.04 -8.36
CA GLY A 207 6.99 20.44 -8.10
C GLY A 207 8.01 21.37 -8.78
N GLU A 208 7.87 22.66 -8.55
CA GLU A 208 8.88 23.63 -8.95
C GLU A 208 10.16 23.48 -8.13
N ILE A 209 11.31 23.42 -8.81
CA ILE A 209 12.64 23.44 -8.16
C ILE A 209 13.46 24.54 -8.80
N LYS A 210 13.52 25.69 -8.11
CA LYS A 210 14.24 26.89 -8.59
C LYS A 210 15.76 26.80 -8.45
N ASN A 211 16.26 25.85 -7.64
CA ASN A 211 17.68 25.70 -7.38
C ASN A 211 18.37 24.91 -8.50
N ASN A 212 19.39 25.48 -9.15
CA ASN A 212 20.19 24.85 -10.21
C ASN A 212 21.52 24.26 -9.70
N ASP A 213 21.79 24.36 -8.40
CA ASP A 213 22.93 23.70 -7.79
C ASP A 213 22.72 22.18 -7.73
N GLU A 214 23.77 21.45 -7.37
CA GLU A 214 23.67 20.03 -7.08
C GLU A 214 22.68 19.79 -5.91
N LEU A 215 21.79 18.81 -6.12
CA LEU A 215 20.73 18.46 -5.20
C LEU A 215 20.96 17.06 -4.66
N LYS A 216 20.52 16.83 -3.42
CA LYS A 216 20.46 15.49 -2.84
C LYS A 216 19.01 15.03 -2.82
N ILE A 217 18.77 13.87 -3.40
CA ILE A 217 17.49 13.17 -3.34
C ILE A 217 17.61 12.05 -2.31
N LYS A 218 16.73 12.08 -1.32
CA LYS A 218 16.62 11.08 -0.27
C LYS A 218 15.30 10.35 -0.42
N ILE A 219 15.35 9.04 -0.62
CA ILE A 219 14.17 8.19 -0.83
C ILE A 219 14.00 7.26 0.37
N LYS A 220 12.85 7.34 1.05
CA LYS A 220 12.46 6.35 2.06
C LYS A 220 11.59 5.29 1.43
N THR A 221 11.85 4.03 1.76
CA THR A 221 11.12 2.87 1.22
C THR A 221 10.48 2.03 2.33
N ASP A 222 9.72 1.00 1.96
CA ASP A 222 9.21 -0.03 2.87
C ASP A 222 10.26 -1.08 3.28
N LYS A 223 11.48 -1.03 2.72
CA LYS A 223 12.53 -2.03 2.97
C LYS A 223 13.49 -1.66 4.11
N ASP A 224 13.63 -0.38 4.42
CA ASP A 224 14.54 0.14 5.44
C ASP A 224 13.97 1.41 6.06
N GLU A 225 14.30 1.66 7.33
CA GLU A 225 13.99 2.92 8.01
C GLU A 225 14.85 4.08 7.51
N LYS A 226 16.04 3.78 6.98
CA LYS A 226 17.00 4.75 6.44
C LYS A 226 16.62 5.24 5.06
N TYR A 227 17.09 6.44 4.73
CA TYR A 227 17.00 6.97 3.39
C TYR A 227 18.06 6.36 2.49
N LEU A 228 17.67 6.06 1.25
CA LEU A 228 18.60 5.92 0.14
C LEU A 228 18.92 7.32 -0.37
N GLU A 229 20.20 7.70 -0.33
CA GLU A 229 20.65 9.05 -0.70
C GLU A 229 21.37 9.04 -2.05
N TYR A 230 21.04 10.01 -2.90
CA TYR A 230 21.57 10.15 -4.24
C TYR A 230 21.88 11.63 -4.53
N SER A 231 23.07 11.92 -5.03
CA SER A 231 23.36 13.24 -5.59
C SER A 231 22.93 13.29 -7.05
N VAL A 232 22.22 14.35 -7.44
CA VAL A 232 21.82 14.62 -8.82
C VAL A 232 22.17 16.05 -9.19
N LYS A 233 22.50 16.28 -10.46
CA LYS A 233 22.64 17.64 -10.97
C LYS A 233 21.25 18.29 -11.05
N GLY A 234 21.13 19.50 -10.49
CA GLY A 234 19.97 20.36 -10.66
C GLY A 234 19.81 20.84 -12.09
#